data_AF-A0A9E3NWK4-F1
#
_entry.id   AF-A0A9E3NWK4-F1
#
_cell.length_a   1.000
_cell.length_b   1.000
_cell.length_c   1.000
_cell.angle_alpha   90.00
_cell.angle_beta   90.00
_cell.angle_gamma   90.00
#
_symmetry.space_group_name_H-M   'P 1'
#
loop_
_entity.id
_entity.type
_entity.pdbx_description
1 polymer ?
#
loop_
_entity_poly.entity_id
_entity_poly.type
_entity_poly.pdbx_seq_one_letter_code
_entity_poly.pdbx_strand_id
1 'polypeptide(L)'
;MSSAPPPPSTPGRKAPGSVEPSAAGKPSGKVERPRYLFLALVAALFFGAGCWTEGCSRIAFYRGEHDQAQLLNAAIRDEAERGRAEALYLRYTAVADAARGRAYPMAVAIFVLGAALLALAARGLAGKSNTRSALMQIVAAQAIACVASYYVTRDVRNAELDWEVERTLIQKRETLPADQYEQLVPMMHGFRTIGIPAWLVFRTVASALIVVALTRPRSREFFESAGGPVSER
;
A
#
# COMPACT_ATOMS: atom_id res chain seq x y z
N MET A 1 17.87 78.95 51.58
CA MET A 1 17.17 79.21 50.30
C MET A 1 18.22 79.22 49.20
N SER A 2 18.34 78.13 48.44
CA SER A 2 19.25 78.03 47.30
C SER A 2 18.58 77.13 46.27
N SER A 3 18.15 77.74 45.15
CA SER A 3 17.34 77.16 44.08
C SER A 3 18.25 76.55 43.01
N ALA A 4 18.15 75.24 42.82
CA ALA A 4 18.82 74.53 41.73
C ALA A 4 18.11 74.76 40.39
N PRO A 5 18.85 74.88 39.27
CA PRO A 5 18.28 75.09 37.94
C PRO A 5 17.68 73.80 37.33
N PRO A 6 16.67 73.92 36.44
CA PRO A 6 15.98 72.79 35.84
C PRO A 6 16.82 72.08 34.76
N PRO A 7 16.59 70.76 34.52
CA PRO A 7 17.29 69.98 33.51
C PRO A 7 16.81 70.28 32.06
N PRO A 8 17.67 70.04 31.06
CA PRO A 8 17.39 70.34 29.65
C PRO A 8 16.38 69.39 28.99
N SER A 9 15.66 69.97 28.03
CA SER A 9 14.57 69.39 27.23
C SER A 9 14.99 68.24 26.31
N THR A 10 14.25 67.14 26.38
CA THR A 10 14.39 65.95 25.53
C THR A 10 13.90 66.22 24.09
N PRO A 11 14.58 65.72 23.05
CA PRO A 11 14.21 66.00 21.66
C PRO A 11 12.98 65.22 21.15
N GLY A 12 12.06 65.97 20.53
CA GLY A 12 11.34 65.63 19.30
C GLY A 12 10.82 64.21 19.11
N ARG A 13 9.62 63.94 19.64
CA ARG A 13 8.76 62.81 19.27
C ARG A 13 8.36 62.94 17.79
N LYS A 14 9.05 62.22 16.89
CA LYS A 14 8.61 62.06 15.48
C LYS A 14 7.25 61.34 15.47
N ALA A 15 6.29 61.95 14.77
CA ALA A 15 4.98 61.39 14.50
C ALA A 15 5.11 60.03 13.79
N PRO A 16 4.25 59.04 14.09
CA PRO A 16 4.17 57.80 13.34
C PRO A 16 3.69 58.14 11.93
N GLY A 17 4.63 58.14 10.98
CA GLY A 17 4.33 58.12 9.57
C GLY A 17 3.41 56.95 9.28
N SER A 18 2.26 57.29 8.71
CA SER A 18 1.34 56.44 7.99
C SER A 18 2.10 55.38 7.19
N VAL A 19 2.13 54.16 7.72
CA VAL A 19 2.46 52.97 6.97
C VAL A 19 1.31 52.80 5.98
N GLU A 20 1.59 53.12 4.71
CA GLU A 20 0.78 52.67 3.58
C GLU A 20 0.44 51.19 3.79
N PRO A 21 -0.82 50.77 3.60
CA PRO A 21 -1.13 49.37 3.45
C PRO A 21 -0.51 48.89 2.13
N SER A 22 0.78 48.56 2.19
CA SER A 22 1.49 47.81 1.17
C SER A 22 0.63 46.60 0.87
N ALA A 23 0.09 46.59 -0.35
CA ALA A 23 -0.74 45.55 -0.91
C ALA A 23 -0.09 44.17 -0.65
N ALA A 24 -0.46 43.56 0.46
CA ALA A 24 -0.11 42.18 0.78
C ALA A 24 -0.86 41.34 -0.24
N GLY A 25 -0.10 40.88 -1.22
CA GLY A 25 -0.59 40.26 -2.43
C GLY A 25 -1.65 39.20 -2.17
N LYS A 26 -2.71 39.24 -2.96
CA LYS A 26 -3.35 38.00 -3.38
C LYS A 26 -2.28 37.19 -4.12
N PRO A 27 -2.04 35.94 -3.68
CA PRO A 27 -2.16 34.87 -4.64
C PRO A 27 -3.23 33.92 -4.13
N SER A 28 -4.50 34.24 -4.40
CA SER A 28 -5.52 33.19 -4.51
C SER A 28 -5.33 32.47 -5.85
N GLY A 29 -4.12 32.00 -6.13
CA GLY A 29 -3.91 30.99 -7.14
C GLY A 29 -4.50 29.71 -6.57
N LYS A 30 -5.56 29.18 -7.19
CA LYS A 30 -6.00 27.81 -6.91
C LYS A 30 -4.76 26.94 -7.03
N VAL A 31 -4.27 26.39 -5.93
CA VAL A 31 -3.14 25.46 -5.94
C VAL A 31 -3.62 24.25 -6.74
N GLU A 32 -3.22 24.20 -8.01
CA GLU A 32 -3.63 23.15 -8.92
C GLU A 32 -3.10 21.82 -8.37
N ARG A 33 -3.99 20.84 -8.17
CA ARG A 33 -3.63 19.53 -7.62
C ARG A 33 -2.51 18.94 -8.47
N PRO A 34 -1.29 18.72 -7.92
CA PRO A 34 -0.20 18.17 -8.72
C PRO A 34 -0.61 16.79 -9.26
N ARG A 35 -0.63 16.63 -10.59
CA ARG A 35 -1.07 15.37 -11.23
C ARG A 35 -0.32 14.14 -10.69
N TYR A 36 0.96 14.31 -10.36
CA TYR A 36 1.79 13.26 -9.73
C TYR A 36 1.30 12.84 -8.34
N LEU A 37 0.78 13.77 -7.52
CA LEU A 37 0.23 13.44 -6.20
C LEU A 37 -1.04 12.62 -6.35
N PHE A 38 -1.90 12.98 -7.29
CA PHE A 38 -3.09 12.20 -7.61
C PHE A 38 -2.72 10.77 -8.05
N LEU A 39 -1.78 10.64 -8.98
CA LEU A 39 -1.28 9.32 -9.42
C LEU A 39 -0.69 8.51 -8.26
N ALA A 40 0.07 9.13 -7.37
CA ALA A 40 0.64 8.45 -6.20
C ALA A 40 -0.44 7.97 -5.22
N LEU A 41 -1.48 8.76 -4.99
CA LEU A 41 -2.61 8.39 -4.14
C LEU A 41 -3.44 7.26 -4.76
N VAL A 42 -3.66 7.30 -6.08
CA VAL A 42 -4.32 6.21 -6.81
C VAL A 42 -3.49 4.93 -6.75
N ALA A 43 -2.17 5.01 -6.95
CA ALA A 43 -1.28 3.86 -6.79
C ALA A 43 -1.32 3.30 -5.36
N ALA A 44 -1.32 4.17 -4.34
CA ALA A 44 -1.46 3.78 -2.95
C ALA A 44 -2.82 3.10 -2.66
N LEU A 45 -3.90 3.53 -3.31
CA LEU A 45 -5.20 2.84 -3.21
C LEU A 45 -5.14 1.43 -3.77
N PHE A 46 -4.65 1.25 -5.00
CA PHE A 46 -4.52 -0.09 -5.60
C PHE A 46 -3.60 -0.99 -4.77
N PHE A 47 -2.50 -0.44 -4.28
CA PHE A 47 -1.56 -1.17 -3.43
C PHE A 47 -2.21 -1.58 -2.10
N GLY A 48 -2.93 -0.66 -1.43
CA GLY A 48 -3.66 -0.93 -0.20
C GLY A 48 -4.77 -1.97 -0.40
N ALA A 49 -5.53 -1.88 -1.51
CA ALA A 49 -6.56 -2.85 -1.87
C ALA A 49 -5.97 -4.26 -2.08
N GLY A 50 -4.88 -4.39 -2.83
CA GLY A 50 -4.24 -5.68 -3.05
C GLY A 50 -3.71 -6.31 -1.77
N CYS A 51 -3.21 -5.51 -0.83
CA CYS A 51 -2.75 -6.02 0.46
C CYS A 51 -3.91 -6.38 1.39
N TRP A 52 -4.97 -5.56 1.42
CA TRP A 52 -6.19 -5.90 2.15
C TRP A 52 -6.72 -7.25 1.64
N THR A 53 -6.97 -7.39 0.34
CA THR A 53 -7.56 -8.62 -0.21
C THR A 53 -6.69 -9.83 0.07
N GLU A 54 -5.37 -9.74 -0.11
CA GLU A 54 -4.43 -10.80 0.25
C GLU A 54 -4.51 -11.18 1.73
N GLY A 55 -4.47 -10.20 2.64
CA GLY A 55 -4.57 -10.44 4.07
C GLY A 55 -5.92 -11.07 4.45
N CYS A 56 -7.01 -10.60 3.84
CA CYS A 56 -8.35 -11.14 4.05
C CYS A 56 -8.46 -12.59 3.59
N SER A 57 -8.00 -12.91 2.38
CA SER A 57 -7.99 -14.28 1.87
C SER A 57 -7.16 -15.22 2.76
N ARG A 58 -6.01 -14.77 3.26
CA ARG A 58 -5.18 -15.55 4.20
C ARG A 58 -5.84 -15.75 5.56
N ILE A 59 -6.54 -14.74 6.09
CA ILE A 59 -7.28 -14.87 7.34
C ILE A 59 -8.44 -15.85 7.16
N ALA A 60 -9.22 -15.73 6.08
CA ALA A 60 -10.32 -16.64 5.75
C ALA A 60 -9.82 -18.08 5.61
N PHE A 61 -8.68 -18.26 4.94
CA PHE A 61 -7.94 -19.52 4.92
C PHE A 61 -7.72 -20.00 6.36
N TYR A 62 -6.89 -19.35 7.18
CA TYR A 62 -6.60 -19.85 8.54
C TYR A 62 -7.82 -20.03 9.48
N ARG A 63 -8.96 -19.41 9.19
CA ARG A 63 -10.23 -19.64 9.91
C ARG A 63 -10.94 -20.94 9.55
N GLY A 64 -10.48 -21.66 8.53
CA GLY A 64 -11.08 -22.91 8.08
C GLY A 64 -12.18 -22.72 7.04
N GLU A 65 -12.29 -21.56 6.39
CA GLU A 65 -13.29 -21.30 5.32
C GLU A 65 -12.88 -21.97 3.98
N HIS A 66 -12.36 -23.20 4.05
CA HIS A 66 -11.49 -23.86 3.05
C HIS A 66 -12.19 -24.71 1.98
N ASP A 67 -13.52 -24.70 1.89
CA ASP A 67 -14.21 -25.63 0.99
C ASP A 67 -13.93 -25.38 -0.50
N GLN A 68 -13.45 -24.19 -0.87
CA GLN A 68 -13.28 -23.84 -2.26
C GLN A 68 -12.24 -24.72 -2.98
N ALA A 69 -11.12 -25.07 -2.34
CA ALA A 69 -10.08 -25.89 -2.98
C ALA A 69 -10.51 -27.36 -3.15
N GLN A 70 -11.24 -27.92 -2.19
CA GLN A 70 -11.81 -29.27 -2.31
C GLN A 70 -12.89 -29.32 -3.41
N LEU A 71 -13.77 -28.32 -3.46
CA LEU A 71 -14.76 -28.17 -4.54
C LEU A 71 -14.11 -28.07 -5.92
N LEU A 72 -12.99 -27.35 -6.02
CA LEU A 72 -12.27 -27.18 -7.28
C LEU A 72 -11.53 -28.45 -7.72
N ASN A 73 -10.99 -29.23 -6.78
CA ASN A 73 -10.38 -30.53 -7.11
C ASN A 73 -11.44 -31.57 -7.49
N ALA A 74 -12.63 -31.53 -6.91
CA ALA A 74 -13.74 -32.40 -7.27
C ALA A 74 -14.22 -32.23 -8.72
N ALA A 75 -13.95 -31.06 -9.34
CA ALA A 75 -14.29 -30.80 -10.74
C ALA A 75 -13.35 -31.50 -11.74
N ILE A 76 -12.18 -31.99 -11.30
CA ILE A 76 -11.21 -32.69 -12.16
C ILE A 76 -11.77 -34.06 -12.53
N ARG A 77 -11.84 -34.37 -13.84
CA ARG A 77 -12.45 -35.63 -14.31
C ARG A 77 -11.54 -36.84 -14.12
N ASP A 78 -10.25 -36.69 -14.36
CA ASP A 78 -9.25 -37.76 -14.26
C ASP A 78 -8.89 -38.04 -12.79
N GLU A 79 -9.10 -39.28 -12.34
CA GLU A 79 -8.86 -39.71 -10.97
C GLU A 79 -7.37 -39.63 -10.57
N ALA A 80 -6.46 -39.92 -11.50
CA ALA A 80 -5.03 -39.85 -11.24
C ALA A 80 -4.53 -38.40 -11.14
N GLU A 81 -5.12 -37.49 -11.92
CA GLU A 81 -4.86 -36.04 -11.81
C GLU A 81 -5.47 -35.47 -10.53
N ARG A 82 -6.68 -35.90 -10.18
CA ARG A 82 -7.35 -35.51 -8.93
C ARG A 82 -6.53 -35.91 -7.71
N GLY A 83 -6.05 -37.16 -7.66
CA GLY A 83 -5.21 -37.65 -6.56
C GLY A 83 -3.89 -36.88 -6.44
N ARG A 84 -3.27 -36.49 -7.56
CA ARG A 84 -2.07 -35.63 -7.55
C ARG A 84 -2.35 -34.22 -7.02
N ALA A 85 -3.43 -33.58 -7.48
CA ALA A 85 -3.84 -32.26 -7.03
C ALA A 85 -4.21 -32.27 -5.53
N GLU A 86 -4.88 -33.33 -5.06
CA GLU A 86 -5.22 -33.52 -3.65
C GLU A 86 -3.98 -33.74 -2.78
N ALA A 87 -3.02 -34.55 -3.21
CA ALA A 87 -1.78 -34.76 -2.47
C ALA A 87 -0.97 -33.46 -2.31
N LEU A 88 -0.90 -32.63 -3.37
CA LEU A 88 -0.26 -31.30 -3.29
C LEU A 88 -1.03 -30.35 -2.37
N TYR A 89 -2.35 -30.38 -2.42
CA TYR A 89 -3.18 -29.57 -1.53
C TYR A 89 -3.00 -29.95 -0.06
N LEU A 90 -3.01 -31.25 0.27
CA LEU A 90 -2.76 -31.76 1.63
C LEU A 90 -1.36 -31.39 2.12
N ARG A 91 -0.37 -31.40 1.23
CA ARG A 91 0.99 -30.93 1.56
C ARG A 91 0.99 -29.43 1.85
N TYR A 92 0.32 -28.63 1.04
CA TYR A 92 0.18 -27.18 1.25
C TYR A 92 -0.48 -26.88 2.59
N THR A 93 -1.62 -27.49 2.90
CA THR A 93 -2.33 -27.26 4.17
C THR A 93 -1.50 -27.69 5.38
N ALA A 94 -0.81 -28.83 5.32
CA ALA A 94 0.08 -29.28 6.38
C ALA A 94 1.22 -28.28 6.66
N VAL A 95 1.85 -27.74 5.61
CA VAL A 95 2.90 -26.71 5.75
C VAL A 95 2.29 -25.40 6.27
N ALA A 96 1.11 -25.01 5.79
CA ALA A 96 0.43 -23.80 6.24
C ALA A 96 0.02 -23.87 7.71
N ASP A 97 -0.47 -25.01 8.18
CA ASP A 97 -0.84 -25.26 9.57
C ASP A 97 0.39 -25.24 10.49
N ALA A 98 1.50 -25.87 10.08
CA ALA A 98 2.76 -25.80 10.82
C ALA A 98 3.28 -24.35 10.94
N ALA A 99 3.03 -23.52 9.93
CA ALA A 99 3.39 -22.10 9.93
C ALA A 99 2.33 -21.17 10.56
N ARG A 100 1.19 -21.68 11.02
CA ARG A 100 0.04 -20.87 11.45
C ARG A 100 0.38 -19.83 12.50
N GLY A 101 1.20 -20.19 13.50
CA GLY A 101 1.59 -19.29 14.59
C GLY A 101 2.32 -18.02 14.14
N ARG A 102 3.00 -18.05 12.99
CA ARG A 102 3.72 -16.90 12.41
C ARG A 102 3.00 -16.28 11.21
N ALA A 103 2.32 -17.10 10.41
CA ALA A 103 1.66 -16.65 9.19
C ALA A 103 0.32 -15.93 9.47
N TYR A 104 -0.45 -16.39 10.45
CA TYR A 104 -1.73 -15.76 10.82
C TYR A 104 -1.57 -14.30 11.31
N PRO A 105 -0.73 -14.00 12.31
CA PRO A 105 -0.56 -12.61 12.76
C PRO A 105 0.00 -11.71 11.64
N MET A 106 0.84 -12.26 10.76
CA MET A 106 1.36 -11.54 9.60
C MET A 106 0.24 -11.18 8.60
N ALA A 107 -0.67 -12.12 8.33
CA ALA A 107 -1.84 -11.86 7.47
C ALA A 107 -2.74 -10.75 8.05
N VAL A 108 -2.97 -10.77 9.38
CA VAL A 108 -3.69 -9.70 10.08
C VAL A 108 -2.98 -8.36 9.95
N ALA A 109 -1.66 -8.32 10.13
CA ALA A 109 -0.87 -7.09 9.99
C ALA A 109 -0.99 -6.50 8.57
N ILE A 110 -0.83 -7.33 7.53
CA ILE A 110 -0.96 -6.90 6.12
C ILE A 110 -2.37 -6.38 5.84
N PHE A 111 -3.40 -7.07 6.34
CA PHE A 111 -4.79 -6.66 6.22
C PHE A 111 -5.04 -5.28 6.84
N VAL A 112 -4.64 -5.10 8.10
CA VAL A 112 -4.85 -3.85 8.85
C VAL A 112 -4.09 -2.68 8.19
N LEU A 113 -2.83 -2.89 7.82
CA LEU A 113 -2.02 -1.88 7.15
C LEU A 113 -2.58 -1.54 5.75
N GLY A 114 -3.08 -2.53 5.01
CA GLY A 114 -3.76 -2.32 3.71
C GLY A 114 -5.03 -1.48 3.85
N ALA A 115 -5.87 -1.79 4.84
CA ALA A 115 -7.08 -1.01 5.15
C ALA A 115 -6.75 0.42 5.60
N ALA A 116 -5.74 0.59 6.45
CA ALA A 116 -5.28 1.90 6.90
C ALA A 116 -4.72 2.73 5.74
N LEU A 117 -3.96 2.10 4.83
CA LEU A 117 -3.44 2.75 3.63
C LEU A 117 -4.57 3.23 2.71
N LEU A 118 -5.59 2.39 2.49
CA LEU A 118 -6.79 2.76 1.73
C LEU A 118 -7.51 3.96 2.34
N ALA A 119 -7.73 3.94 3.66
CA ALA A 119 -8.39 5.03 4.37
C ALA A 119 -7.60 6.34 4.27
N LEU A 120 -6.27 6.30 4.47
CA LEU A 120 -5.42 7.49 4.36
C LEU A 120 -5.30 8.01 2.93
N ALA A 121 -5.20 7.13 1.93
CA ALA A 121 -5.14 7.52 0.53
C ALA A 121 -6.46 8.17 0.08
N ALA A 122 -7.61 7.60 0.44
CA ALA A 122 -8.93 8.20 0.21
C ALA A 122 -9.06 9.56 0.90
N ARG A 123 -8.59 9.65 2.15
CA ARG A 123 -8.57 10.91 2.92
C ARG A 123 -7.65 11.96 2.28
N GLY A 124 -6.51 11.54 1.73
CA GLY A 124 -5.59 12.38 0.96
C GLY A 124 -6.22 12.90 -0.33
N LEU A 125 -6.96 12.06 -1.06
CA LEU A 125 -7.71 12.46 -2.26
C LEU A 125 -8.84 13.45 -1.94
N ALA A 126 -9.47 13.31 -0.77
CA ALA A 126 -10.44 14.28 -0.26
C ALA A 126 -9.80 15.63 0.11
N GLY A 127 -8.47 15.75 0.05
CA GLY A 127 -7.76 17.00 0.31
C GLY A 127 -7.67 17.36 1.79
N LYS A 128 -7.80 16.40 2.72
CA LYS A 128 -7.61 16.71 4.14
C LYS A 128 -6.11 16.88 4.45
N SER A 129 -5.79 18.00 5.09
CA SER A 129 -4.48 18.27 5.65
C SER A 129 -4.08 17.25 6.72
N ASN A 130 -2.77 17.16 6.96
CA ASN A 130 -2.14 16.28 7.95
C ASN A 130 -2.10 14.77 7.61
N THR A 131 -2.42 14.36 6.38
CA THR A 131 -2.38 12.94 5.97
C THR A 131 -1.01 12.48 5.46
N ARG A 132 -0.12 13.40 5.08
CA ARG A 132 1.17 13.11 4.44
C ARG A 132 2.11 12.25 5.30
N SER A 133 2.36 12.67 6.54
CA SER A 133 3.32 11.97 7.44
C SER A 133 2.80 10.57 7.79
N ALA A 134 1.52 10.46 8.12
CA ALA A 134 0.88 9.19 8.40
C ALA A 134 0.92 8.26 7.17
N LEU A 135 0.65 8.78 5.98
CA LEU A 135 0.69 8.00 4.74
C LEU A 135 2.11 7.47 4.46
N MET A 136 3.15 8.29 4.65
CA MET A 136 4.53 7.84 4.52
C MET A 136 4.88 6.73 5.51
N GLN A 137 4.50 6.88 6.77
CA GLN A 137 4.74 5.87 7.81
C GLN A 137 4.05 4.55 7.49
N ILE A 138 2.78 4.60 7.07
CA ILE A 138 2.02 3.40 6.72
C ILE A 138 2.59 2.72 5.47
N VAL A 139 2.95 3.48 4.43
CA VAL A 139 3.58 2.89 3.22
C VAL A 139 4.90 2.21 3.58
N ALA A 140 5.73 2.83 4.42
CA ALA A 140 6.98 2.24 4.88
C ALA A 140 6.76 0.97 5.72
N ALA A 141 5.86 1.02 6.70
CA ALA A 141 5.48 -0.12 7.52
C ALA A 141 4.93 -1.28 6.67
N GLN A 142 4.11 -0.95 5.67
CA GLN A 142 3.55 -1.94 4.75
C GLN A 142 4.63 -2.59 3.88
N ALA A 143 5.58 -1.82 3.36
CA ALA A 143 6.70 -2.36 2.59
C ALA A 143 7.52 -3.35 3.45
N ILE A 144 7.82 -2.99 4.70
CA ILE A 144 8.53 -3.87 5.65
C ILE A 144 7.71 -5.14 5.93
N ALA A 145 6.41 -5.00 6.20
CA ALA A 145 5.52 -6.12 6.47
C ALA A 145 5.42 -7.08 5.27
N CYS A 146 5.34 -6.56 4.04
CA CYS A 146 5.35 -7.38 2.83
C CYS A 146 6.66 -8.18 2.69
N VAL A 147 7.81 -7.54 2.92
CA VAL A 147 9.12 -8.22 2.84
C VAL A 147 9.24 -9.28 3.95
N ALA A 148 8.90 -8.93 5.18
CA ALA A 148 8.94 -9.86 6.31
C ALA A 148 8.00 -11.05 6.06
N SER A 149 6.78 -10.79 5.60
CA SER A 149 5.82 -11.83 5.24
C SER A 149 6.35 -12.77 4.18
N TYR A 150 7.03 -12.26 3.16
CA TYR A 150 7.62 -13.10 2.12
C TYR A 150 8.62 -14.11 2.70
N TYR A 151 9.55 -13.65 3.53
CA TYR A 151 10.55 -14.54 4.14
C TYR A 151 9.92 -15.49 5.17
N VAL A 152 8.98 -15.00 5.98
CA VAL A 152 8.28 -15.79 6.98
C VAL A 152 7.36 -16.83 6.34
N THR A 153 6.78 -16.59 5.17
CA THR A 153 5.83 -17.53 4.55
C THR A 153 6.39 -18.22 3.31
N ARG A 154 7.72 -18.20 3.12
CA ARG A 154 8.37 -18.71 1.90
C ARG A 154 8.05 -20.17 1.62
N ASP A 155 8.10 -21.02 2.64
CA ASP A 155 7.76 -22.44 2.59
C ASP A 155 6.28 -22.66 2.23
N VAL A 156 5.38 -21.95 2.90
CA VAL A 156 3.93 -21.99 2.63
C VAL A 156 3.63 -21.56 1.19
N ARG A 157 4.22 -20.45 0.74
CA ARG A 157 4.08 -19.91 -0.61
C ARG A 157 4.61 -20.86 -1.68
N ASN A 158 5.74 -21.52 -1.42
CA ASN A 158 6.27 -22.51 -2.36
C ASN A 158 5.33 -23.71 -2.50
N ALA A 159 4.78 -24.21 -1.39
CA ALA A 159 3.83 -25.33 -1.42
C ALA A 159 2.50 -24.94 -2.09
N GLU A 160 2.01 -23.72 -1.84
CA GLU A 160 0.82 -23.17 -2.49
C GLU A 160 1.01 -23.04 -4.00
N LEU A 161 2.16 -22.52 -4.45
CA LEU A 161 2.45 -22.43 -5.87
C LEU A 161 2.56 -23.79 -6.55
N ASP A 162 3.15 -24.78 -5.88
CA ASP A 162 3.23 -26.14 -6.42
C ASP A 162 1.83 -26.67 -6.70
N TRP A 163 0.90 -26.46 -5.76
CA TRP A 163 -0.51 -26.81 -5.92
C TRP A 163 -1.22 -25.96 -7.00
N GLU A 164 -1.07 -24.63 -6.99
CA GLU A 164 -1.72 -23.74 -7.96
C GLU A 164 -1.27 -23.98 -9.39
N VAL A 165 0.03 -24.21 -9.62
CA VAL A 165 0.59 -24.50 -10.94
C VAL A 165 0.03 -25.82 -11.46
N GLU A 166 0.13 -26.90 -10.68
CA GLU A 166 -0.37 -28.22 -11.10
C GLU A 166 -1.87 -28.17 -11.39
N ARG A 167 -2.65 -27.55 -10.50
CA ARG A 167 -4.09 -27.38 -10.68
C ARG A 167 -4.41 -26.58 -11.94
N THR A 168 -3.69 -25.49 -12.18
CA THR A 168 -3.90 -24.66 -13.38
C THR A 168 -3.61 -25.47 -14.64
N LEU A 169 -2.55 -26.29 -14.64
CA LEU A 169 -2.22 -27.16 -15.76
C LEU A 169 -3.31 -28.20 -15.99
N ILE A 170 -3.79 -28.89 -14.94
CA ILE A 170 -4.88 -29.87 -15.05
C ILE A 170 -6.14 -29.20 -15.65
N GLN A 171 -6.57 -28.06 -15.11
CA GLN A 171 -7.75 -27.35 -15.60
C GLN A 171 -7.59 -26.86 -17.04
N LYS A 172 -6.38 -26.43 -17.43
CA LYS A 172 -6.09 -25.96 -18.79
C LYS A 172 -5.98 -27.09 -19.78
N ARG A 173 -5.53 -28.28 -19.37
CA ARG A 173 -5.48 -29.49 -20.20
C ARG A 173 -6.87 -29.89 -20.71
N GLU A 174 -7.89 -29.73 -19.88
CA GLU A 174 -9.29 -30.05 -20.26
C GLU A 174 -9.90 -29.04 -21.24
N THR A 175 -9.33 -27.84 -21.35
CA THR A 175 -9.91 -26.72 -22.12
C THR A 175 -9.09 -26.28 -23.33
N LEU A 176 -7.80 -26.59 -23.36
CA LEU A 176 -6.90 -26.18 -24.43
C LEU A 176 -6.57 -27.31 -25.40
N PRO A 177 -6.38 -26.99 -26.70
CA PRO A 177 -5.73 -27.88 -27.66
C PRO A 177 -4.32 -28.30 -27.19
N ALA A 178 -3.91 -29.54 -27.53
CA ALA A 178 -2.68 -30.14 -27.03
C ALA A 178 -1.41 -29.35 -27.38
N ASP A 179 -1.37 -28.72 -28.56
CA ASP A 179 -0.29 -27.87 -29.04
C ASP A 179 -0.11 -26.60 -28.19
N GLN A 180 -1.20 -26.02 -27.69
CA GLN A 180 -1.17 -24.85 -26.81
C GLN A 180 -0.80 -25.24 -25.38
N TYR A 181 -1.22 -26.43 -24.95
CA TYR A 181 -0.88 -26.97 -23.64
C TYR A 181 0.62 -27.21 -23.49
N GLU A 182 1.28 -27.83 -24.48
CA GLU A 182 2.72 -28.07 -24.44
C GLU A 182 3.56 -26.79 -24.38
N GLN A 183 3.06 -25.68 -24.94
CA GLN A 183 3.70 -24.36 -24.82
C GLN A 183 3.43 -23.70 -23.46
N LEU A 184 2.27 -23.95 -22.85
CA LEU A 184 1.87 -23.37 -21.57
C LEU A 184 2.66 -23.94 -20.40
N VAL A 185 2.94 -25.25 -20.40
CA VAL A 185 3.67 -25.95 -19.33
C VAL A 185 5.03 -25.29 -18.99
N PRO A 186 5.98 -25.09 -19.94
CA PRO A 186 7.25 -24.46 -19.64
C PRO A 186 7.09 -22.98 -19.24
N MET A 187 6.08 -22.28 -19.78
CA MET A 187 5.77 -20.91 -19.38
C MET A 187 5.32 -20.84 -17.92
N MET A 188 4.44 -21.74 -17.48
CA MET A 188 3.97 -21.81 -16.09
C MET A 188 5.11 -22.15 -15.12
N HIS A 189 5.99 -23.08 -15.50
CA HIS A 189 7.20 -23.38 -14.71
C HIS A 189 8.18 -22.21 -14.67
N GLY A 190 8.36 -21.46 -15.76
CA GLY A 190 9.14 -20.23 -15.76
C GLY A 190 8.53 -19.14 -14.88
N PHE A 191 7.20 -19.01 -14.89
CA PHE A 191 6.47 -18.10 -14.03
C PHE A 191 6.60 -18.47 -12.54
N ARG A 192 6.69 -19.76 -12.20
CA ARG A 192 7.01 -20.21 -10.83
C ARG A 192 8.36 -19.66 -10.36
N THR A 193 9.38 -19.65 -11.21
CA THR A 193 10.73 -19.22 -10.82
C THR A 193 10.87 -17.70 -10.74
N ILE A 194 10.18 -16.97 -11.62
CA ILE A 194 10.37 -15.51 -11.78
C ILE A 194 9.20 -14.70 -11.20
N GLY A 195 7.98 -15.24 -11.22
CA GLY A 195 6.75 -14.52 -10.91
C GLY A 195 6.67 -14.01 -9.47
N ILE A 196 7.06 -14.80 -8.47
CA ILE A 196 7.05 -14.34 -7.08
C ILE A 196 8.05 -13.22 -6.81
N PRO A 197 9.35 -13.36 -7.17
CA PRO A 197 10.30 -12.27 -6.96
C PRO A 197 9.94 -11.04 -7.79
N ALA A 198 9.45 -11.20 -9.03
CA ALA A 198 9.02 -10.08 -9.85
C ALA A 198 7.85 -9.32 -9.23
N TRP A 199 6.87 -10.01 -8.63
CA TRP A 199 5.75 -9.37 -7.95
C TRP A 199 6.19 -8.57 -6.71
N LEU A 200 7.16 -9.08 -5.94
CA LEU A 200 7.76 -8.35 -4.82
C LEU A 200 8.55 -7.12 -5.29
N VAL A 201 9.32 -7.26 -6.37
CA VAL A 201 10.04 -6.14 -6.99
C VAL A 201 9.05 -5.08 -7.44
N PHE A 202 7.95 -5.48 -8.10
CA PHE A 202 6.90 -4.54 -8.49
C PHE A 202 6.30 -3.80 -7.28
N ARG A 203 5.96 -4.54 -6.20
CA ARG A 203 5.41 -3.94 -4.98
C ARG A 203 6.39 -3.00 -4.26
N THR A 204 7.67 -3.35 -4.24
CA THR A 204 8.72 -2.52 -3.62
C THR A 204 9.01 -1.27 -4.44
N VAL A 205 9.07 -1.38 -5.77
CA VAL A 205 9.20 -0.24 -6.69
C VAL A 205 7.98 0.68 -6.60
N ALA A 206 6.77 0.14 -6.58
CA ALA A 206 5.55 0.93 -6.39
C ALA A 206 5.56 1.69 -5.05
N SER A 207 5.98 1.03 -3.97
CA SER A 207 6.12 1.66 -2.64
C SER A 207 7.18 2.78 -2.67
N ALA A 208 8.33 2.54 -3.29
CA ALA A 208 9.38 3.54 -3.43
C ALA A 208 8.92 4.76 -4.24
N LEU A 209 8.20 4.54 -5.34
CA LEU A 209 7.63 5.61 -6.16
C LEU A 209 6.60 6.44 -5.40
N ILE A 210 5.76 5.81 -4.56
CA ILE A 210 4.82 6.52 -3.69
C ILE A 210 5.58 7.40 -2.69
N VAL A 211 6.62 6.89 -2.04
CA VAL A 211 7.44 7.67 -1.08
C VAL A 211 8.15 8.83 -1.79
N VAL A 212 8.73 8.60 -2.97
CA VAL A 212 9.38 9.65 -3.76
C VAL A 212 8.38 10.73 -4.20
N ALA A 213 7.17 10.34 -4.59
CA ALA A 213 6.12 11.30 -4.94
C ALA A 213 5.65 12.13 -3.74
N LEU A 214 5.58 11.52 -2.55
CA LEU A 214 5.16 12.20 -1.33
C LEU A 214 6.25 13.10 -0.74
N THR A 215 7.55 12.80 -0.95
CA THR A 215 8.68 13.62 -0.44
C THR A 215 8.89 14.92 -1.22
N ARG A 216 8.36 15.04 -2.44
CA ARG A 216 8.54 16.25 -3.26
C ARG A 216 7.95 17.53 -2.64
N PRO A 217 8.60 18.70 -2.84
CA PRO A 217 8.18 19.99 -2.26
C PRO A 217 6.74 20.40 -2.61
N ARG A 218 6.34 20.22 -3.88
CA ARG A 218 4.97 20.52 -4.33
C ARG A 218 3.88 19.72 -3.62
N SER A 219 4.19 18.49 -3.20
CA SER A 219 3.25 17.67 -2.42
C SER A 219 3.09 18.22 -1.00
N ARG A 220 4.18 18.76 -0.43
CA ARG A 220 4.18 19.43 0.88
C ARG A 220 3.29 20.67 0.86
N GLU A 221 3.46 21.53 -0.14
CA GLU A 221 2.65 22.75 -0.33
C GLU A 221 1.15 22.43 -0.45
N PHE A 222 0.78 21.35 -1.13
CA PHE A 222 -0.63 20.94 -1.25
C PHE A 222 -1.25 20.52 0.10
N PHE A 223 -0.54 19.73 0.91
CA PHE A 223 -1.06 19.31 2.21
C PHE A 223 -1.00 20.43 3.27
N GLU A 224 -0.05 21.35 3.17
CA GLU A 224 0.05 22.54 4.03
C GLU A 224 -1.02 23.59 3.68
N SER A 225 -1.28 23.85 2.38
CA SER A 225 -2.34 24.77 1.93
C SER A 225 -3.75 24.29 2.29
N ALA A 226 -3.98 22.98 2.29
CA ALA A 226 -5.22 22.38 2.79
C ALA A 226 -5.40 22.46 4.33
N GLY A 227 -4.35 22.85 5.07
CA GLY A 227 -4.33 22.95 6.53
C GLY A 227 -4.24 24.37 7.06
N GLY A 228 -4.27 25.37 6.18
CA GLY A 228 -4.33 26.78 6.57
C GLY A 228 -5.55 27.06 7.45
N PRO A 229 -5.44 27.99 8.41
CA PRO A 229 -6.52 28.28 9.34
C PRO A 229 -7.78 28.63 8.57
N VAL A 230 -8.85 27.85 8.82
CA VAL A 230 -10.20 28.25 8.45
C VAL A 230 -10.44 29.55 9.20
N SER A 231 -10.38 30.69 8.51
CA SER A 231 -10.86 31.94 9.06
C SER A 231 -12.33 31.71 9.40
N GLU A 232 -12.63 31.67 10.70
CA GLU A 232 -14.00 31.68 11.21
C GLU A 232 -14.78 32.79 10.48
N ARG A 233 -15.91 32.39 9.89
CA ARG A 233 -16.96 33.29 9.42
C ARG A 233 -18.19 33.06 10.26
#